data_AF-A0A8J4UZ02-F1
#
_entry.id   AF-A0A8J4UZ02-F1
#
_cell.length_a   1.000
_cell.length_b   1.000
_cell.length_c   1.000
_cell.angle_alpha   90.00
_cell.angle_beta   90.00
_cell.angle_gamma   90.00
#
_symmetry.space_group_name_H-M   'P 1'
#
loop_
_entity.id
_entity.type
_entity.pdbx_description
1 polymer ?
#
loop_
_entity_poly.entity_id
_entity_poly.type
_entity_poly.pdbx_seq_one_letter_code
_entity_poly.pdbx_strand_id
1 'polypeptide(L)'
;MDSINFESLNVDKEKQFIELLNNSSDTDKLSLFFNLQEQRISVNNRFNEGFKLYLENQNDQEYQKNCNTITGLISSISKEIIQIENSLYKTQPNWSKTIKTIRDLEKQKFILTTKYQILRSEIVGNEELSKHLRTEEQPTGGSCLYEHIETCQEQLSTCKNEMNKIINDINEKLEELRYELTELNAQTPQEEIKVTGQCSHAGHDHDHHHH
;
A
#
# COMPACT_ATOMS: atom_id res chain seq x y z
N MET A 1 13.51 -29.60 -22.65
CA MET A 1 13.37 -28.18 -22.29
C MET A 1 12.27 -28.14 -21.26
N ASP A 2 12.66 -28.11 -19.99
CA ASP A 2 11.74 -28.23 -18.88
C ASP A 2 10.85 -26.99 -18.84
N SER A 3 9.55 -27.21 -19.02
CA SER A 3 8.53 -26.20 -18.76
C SER A 3 8.58 -25.88 -17.28
N ILE A 4 9.27 -24.78 -16.94
CA ILE A 4 9.25 -24.21 -15.60
C ILE A 4 7.77 -23.95 -15.26
N ASN A 5 7.25 -24.73 -14.30
CA ASN A 5 5.87 -24.63 -13.87
C ASN A 5 5.72 -23.37 -13.02
N PHE A 6 5.31 -22.27 -13.66
CA PHE A 6 5.09 -20.97 -13.00
C PHE A 6 4.12 -21.05 -11.82
N GLU A 7 3.21 -22.03 -11.83
CA GLU A 7 2.23 -22.24 -10.76
C GLU A 7 2.87 -22.87 -9.51
N SER A 8 3.85 -23.78 -9.67
CA SER A 8 4.57 -24.35 -8.53
C SER A 8 5.50 -23.32 -7.86
N LEU A 9 6.16 -22.49 -8.66
CA LEU A 9 7.02 -21.38 -8.16
C LEU A 9 6.25 -20.36 -7.33
N ASN A 10 4.98 -20.11 -7.68
CA ASN A 10 4.13 -19.17 -6.94
C ASN A 10 3.68 -19.76 -5.59
N VAL A 11 3.30 -21.04 -5.59
CA VAL A 11 2.94 -21.78 -4.37
C VAL A 11 4.14 -21.88 -3.41
N ASP A 12 5.35 -22.04 -3.92
CA ASP A 12 6.55 -22.12 -3.08
C ASP A 12 6.89 -20.78 -2.41
N LYS A 13 6.72 -19.66 -3.13
CA LYS A 13 6.87 -18.31 -2.55
C LYS A 13 5.83 -18.03 -1.48
N GLU A 14 4.58 -18.44 -1.71
CA GLU A 14 3.50 -18.26 -0.76
C GLU A 14 3.78 -19.01 0.56
N LYS A 15 4.24 -20.26 0.46
CA LYS A 15 4.63 -21.07 1.62
C LYS A 15 5.81 -20.46 2.37
N GLN A 16 6.84 -20.01 1.66
CA GLN A 16 8.01 -19.37 2.28
C GLN A 16 7.63 -18.11 3.04
N PHE A 17 6.71 -17.30 2.50
CA PHE A 17 6.24 -16.10 3.19
C PHE A 17 5.45 -16.45 4.45
N ILE A 18 4.56 -17.45 4.39
CA ILE A 18 3.82 -17.91 5.59
C ILE A 18 4.78 -18.46 6.66
N GLU A 19 5.80 -19.22 6.26
CA GLU A 19 6.83 -19.72 7.17
C GLU A 19 7.62 -18.57 7.82
N LEU A 20 8.00 -17.55 7.05
CA LEU A 20 8.61 -16.32 7.57
C LEU A 20 7.71 -15.66 8.62
N LEU A 21 6.41 -15.49 8.33
CA LEU A 21 5.47 -14.89 9.27
C LEU A 21 5.33 -15.71 10.56
N ASN A 22 5.31 -17.04 10.49
CA ASN A 22 5.20 -17.89 11.67
C ASN A 22 6.41 -17.78 12.60
N ASN A 23 7.58 -17.47 12.05
CA ASN A 23 8.84 -17.32 12.79
C ASN A 23 9.15 -15.86 13.18
N SER A 24 8.30 -14.91 12.77
CA SER A 24 8.48 -13.48 13.02
C SER A 24 7.72 -13.03 14.26
N SER A 25 8.26 -12.05 14.99
CA SER A 25 7.51 -11.37 16.06
C SER A 25 6.36 -10.55 15.48
N ASP A 26 5.40 -10.15 16.32
CA ASP A 26 4.26 -9.35 15.84
C ASP A 26 4.68 -7.96 15.34
N THR A 27 5.70 -7.36 15.97
CA THR A 27 6.26 -6.07 15.55
C THR A 27 7.01 -6.19 14.22
N ASP A 28 7.69 -7.31 13.96
CA ASP A 28 8.31 -7.60 12.66
C ASP A 28 7.25 -7.76 11.56
N LYS A 29 6.16 -8.49 11.83
CA LYS A 29 5.03 -8.62 10.89
C LYS A 29 4.41 -7.27 10.54
N LEU A 30 4.26 -6.38 11.53
CA LEU A 30 3.75 -5.03 11.29
C LEU A 30 4.74 -4.16 10.51
N SER A 31 6.05 -4.33 10.74
CA SER A 31 7.09 -3.67 9.95
C SER A 31 7.07 -4.14 8.48
N LEU A 32 6.88 -5.43 8.23
CA LEU A 32 6.66 -5.97 6.89
C LEU A 32 5.43 -5.37 6.22
N PHE A 33 4.33 -5.19 6.98
CA PHE A 33 3.13 -4.52 6.46
C PHE A 33 3.43 -3.10 6.00
N PHE A 34 4.17 -2.29 6.77
CA PHE A 34 4.53 -0.93 6.36
C PHE A 34 5.39 -0.92 5.08
N ASN A 35 6.36 -1.84 4.97
CA ASN A 35 7.15 -1.98 3.74
C ASN A 35 6.27 -2.32 2.52
N LEU A 36 5.25 -3.16 2.70
CA LEU A 36 4.29 -3.47 1.62
C LEU A 36 3.40 -2.27 1.26
N GLN A 37 3.08 -1.39 2.22
CA GLN A 37 2.36 -0.15 1.93
C GLN A 37 3.22 0.82 1.11
N GLU A 38 4.50 0.95 1.43
CA GLU A 38 5.44 1.76 0.63
C GLU A 38 5.56 1.23 -0.81
N GLN A 39 5.68 -0.09 -0.96
CA GLN A 39 5.67 -0.73 -2.28
C GLN A 39 4.37 -0.44 -3.03
N ARG A 40 3.22 -0.52 -2.36
CA ARG A 40 1.91 -0.21 -2.96
C ARG A 40 1.83 1.23 -3.44
N ILE A 41 2.36 2.19 -2.68
CA ILE A 41 2.44 3.60 -3.09
C ILE A 41 3.26 3.73 -4.38
N SER A 42 4.44 3.08 -4.44
CA SER A 42 5.28 3.09 -5.64
C SER A 42 4.56 2.51 -6.87
N VAL A 43 3.84 1.40 -6.71
CA VAL A 43 3.04 0.78 -7.78
C VAL A 43 1.91 1.70 -8.24
N ASN A 44 1.18 2.34 -7.31
CA ASN A 44 0.13 3.31 -7.65
C ASN A 44 0.69 4.55 -8.37
N ASN A 45 1.85 5.05 -7.97
CA ASN A 45 2.52 6.14 -8.68
C ASN A 45 2.84 5.75 -10.11
N ARG A 46 3.42 4.55 -10.32
CA ARG A 46 3.70 4.03 -11.66
C ARG A 46 2.41 3.85 -12.49
N PHE A 47 1.30 3.47 -11.86
CA PHE A 47 0.02 3.38 -12.55
C PHE A 47 -0.44 4.75 -13.06
N ASN A 48 -0.36 5.77 -12.21
CA ASN A 48 -0.73 7.14 -12.57
C ASN A 48 0.21 7.75 -13.63
N GLU A 49 1.52 7.51 -13.54
CA GLU A 49 2.47 7.98 -14.57
C GLU A 49 2.23 7.29 -15.91
N GLY A 50 1.99 5.98 -15.92
CA GLY A 50 1.63 5.27 -17.14
C GLY A 50 0.34 5.79 -17.79
N PHE A 51 -0.62 6.23 -16.98
CA PHE A 51 -1.84 6.87 -17.48
C PHE A 51 -1.58 8.26 -18.06
N LYS A 52 -0.71 9.08 -17.45
CA LYS A 52 -0.32 10.37 -18.03
C LYS A 52 0.34 10.20 -19.39
N LEU A 53 1.27 9.25 -19.51
CA LEU A 53 1.91 8.92 -20.78
C LEU A 53 0.90 8.45 -21.83
N TYR A 54 -0.06 7.62 -21.42
CA TYR A 54 -1.16 7.20 -22.30
C TYR A 54 -1.98 8.38 -22.83
N LEU A 55 -2.31 9.37 -21.98
CA LEU A 55 -3.04 10.56 -22.44
C LEU A 55 -2.25 11.39 -23.46
N GLU A 56 -0.91 11.34 -23.43
CA GLU A 56 -0.04 12.06 -24.36
C GLU A 56 0.15 11.34 -25.70
N ASN A 57 0.31 10.01 -25.66
CA ASN A 57 0.69 9.23 -26.84
C ASN A 57 -0.43 8.36 -27.43
N GLN A 58 -1.55 8.21 -26.71
CA GLN A 58 -2.71 7.39 -27.07
C GLN A 58 -2.34 5.95 -27.46
N ASN A 59 -1.27 5.40 -26.86
CA ASN A 59 -0.78 4.05 -27.13
C ASN A 59 -1.49 3.02 -26.23
N ASP A 60 -2.65 2.55 -26.69
CA ASP A 60 -3.48 1.56 -25.99
C ASP A 60 -2.70 0.28 -25.63
N GLN A 61 -1.88 -0.22 -26.55
CA GLN A 61 -1.17 -1.49 -26.35
C GLN A 61 -0.16 -1.39 -25.19
N GLU A 62 0.59 -0.30 -25.14
CA GLU A 62 1.55 -0.05 -24.07
C GLU A 62 0.85 0.19 -22.74
N TYR A 63 -0.23 0.96 -22.75
CA TYR A 63 -1.01 1.23 -21.54
C TYR A 63 -1.68 -0.04 -20.99
N GLN A 64 -2.27 -0.89 -21.83
CA GLN A 64 -2.82 -2.19 -21.43
C GLN A 64 -1.75 -3.10 -20.82
N LYS A 65 -0.54 -3.14 -21.40
CA LYS A 65 0.58 -3.88 -20.82
C LYS A 65 0.96 -3.35 -19.44
N ASN A 66 0.95 -2.02 -19.27
CA ASN A 66 1.16 -1.41 -17.95
C ASN A 66 0.06 -1.80 -16.97
N CYS A 67 -1.23 -1.71 -17.35
CA CYS A 67 -2.35 -2.13 -16.52
C CYS A 67 -2.22 -3.58 -16.06
N ASN A 68 -1.92 -4.51 -16.98
CA ASN A 68 -1.71 -5.93 -16.63
C ASN A 68 -0.59 -6.11 -15.61
N THR A 69 0.53 -5.39 -15.79
CA THR A 69 1.67 -5.45 -14.87
C THR A 69 1.30 -4.90 -13.48
N ILE A 70 0.70 -3.71 -13.44
CA ILE A 70 0.29 -3.04 -12.20
C ILE A 70 -0.72 -3.88 -11.43
N THR A 71 -1.74 -4.41 -12.11
CA THR A 71 -2.79 -5.20 -11.46
C THR A 71 -2.21 -6.49 -10.86
N GLY A 72 -1.24 -7.11 -11.54
CA GLY A 72 -0.49 -8.24 -10.99
C GLY A 72 0.30 -7.90 -9.72
N LEU A 73 1.01 -6.77 -9.72
CA LEU A 73 1.76 -6.30 -8.55
C LEU A 73 0.84 -5.96 -7.38
N ILE A 74 -0.26 -5.24 -7.61
CA ILE A 74 -1.27 -4.94 -6.58
C ILE A 74 -1.88 -6.23 -6.03
N SER A 75 -2.13 -7.23 -6.88
CA SER A 75 -2.64 -8.52 -6.45
C SER A 75 -1.64 -9.25 -5.53
N SER A 76 -0.36 -9.29 -5.90
CA SER A 76 0.70 -9.89 -5.08
C SER A 76 0.79 -9.24 -3.71
N ILE A 77 0.92 -7.90 -3.67
CA ILE A 77 0.98 -7.13 -2.42
C ILE A 77 -0.27 -7.36 -1.58
N SER A 78 -1.45 -7.41 -2.20
CA SER A 78 -2.71 -7.65 -1.48
C SER A 78 -2.74 -9.02 -0.82
N LYS A 79 -2.22 -10.07 -1.48
CA LYS A 79 -2.15 -11.42 -0.90
C LYS A 79 -1.21 -11.48 0.30
N GLU A 80 -0.03 -10.86 0.20
CA GLU A 80 0.93 -10.80 1.30
C GLU A 80 0.35 -10.04 2.51
N ILE A 81 -0.35 -8.93 2.28
CA ILE A 81 -1.05 -8.20 3.35
C ILE A 81 -2.15 -9.06 4.00
N ILE A 82 -2.92 -9.85 3.24
CA ILE A 82 -3.92 -10.79 3.78
C ILE A 82 -3.24 -11.81 4.71
N GLN A 83 -2.07 -12.31 4.33
CA GLN A 83 -1.33 -13.28 5.13
C GLN A 83 -0.82 -12.67 6.43
N ILE A 84 -0.32 -11.43 6.40
CA ILE A 84 0.05 -10.68 7.60
C ILE A 84 -1.18 -10.50 8.50
N GLU A 85 -2.30 -9.99 7.96
CA GLU A 85 -3.56 -9.80 8.69
C GLU A 85 -4.01 -11.08 9.41
N ASN A 86 -4.00 -12.22 8.71
CA ASN A 86 -4.39 -13.52 9.25
C ASN A 86 -3.42 -14.00 10.35
N SER A 87 -2.13 -13.78 10.17
CA SER A 87 -1.10 -14.19 11.14
C SER A 87 -1.19 -13.40 12.46
N LEU A 88 -1.69 -12.16 12.41
CA LEU A 88 -1.89 -11.28 13.56
C LEU A 88 -3.25 -11.48 14.24
N TYR A 89 -4.21 -12.16 13.60
CA TYR A 89 -5.60 -12.25 14.08
C TYR A 89 -5.73 -12.73 15.53
N LYS A 90 -4.89 -13.69 15.95
CA LYS A 90 -4.94 -14.27 17.29
C LYS A 90 -4.14 -13.49 18.34
N THR A 91 -2.99 -12.93 17.95
CA THR A 91 -2.04 -12.32 18.89
C THR A 91 -2.24 -10.80 19.00
N GLN A 92 -2.60 -10.14 17.89
CA GLN A 92 -2.86 -8.71 17.80
C GLN A 92 -4.17 -8.46 17.03
N PRO A 93 -5.34 -8.78 17.61
CA PRO A 93 -6.63 -8.71 16.93
C PRO A 93 -6.99 -7.28 16.48
N ASN A 94 -6.57 -6.25 17.20
CA ASN A 94 -6.78 -4.85 16.82
C ASN A 94 -5.97 -4.49 15.56
N TRP A 95 -4.69 -4.87 15.49
CA TRP A 95 -3.86 -4.67 14.30
C TRP A 95 -4.45 -5.38 13.09
N SER A 96 -4.85 -6.64 13.25
CA SER A 96 -5.51 -7.41 12.19
C SER A 96 -6.76 -6.68 11.66
N LYS A 97 -7.61 -6.16 12.55
CA LYS A 97 -8.81 -5.39 12.17
C LYS A 97 -8.47 -4.07 11.46
N THR A 98 -7.47 -3.34 11.92
CA THR A 98 -7.05 -2.07 11.30
C THR A 98 -6.43 -2.32 9.93
N ILE A 99 -5.57 -3.34 9.79
CA ILE A 99 -5.00 -3.78 8.51
C ILE A 99 -6.11 -4.14 7.52
N LYS A 100 -7.12 -4.91 7.94
CA LYS A 100 -8.28 -5.23 7.10
C LYS A 100 -8.98 -3.98 6.59
N THR A 101 -9.21 -3.02 7.49
CA THR A 101 -9.86 -1.73 7.16
C THR A 101 -9.04 -0.98 6.10
N ILE A 102 -7.72 -0.86 6.28
CA ILE A 102 -6.81 -0.26 5.29
C ILE A 102 -6.92 -0.98 3.95
N ARG A 103 -6.97 -2.33 3.96
CA ARG A 103 -7.07 -3.15 2.75
C ARG A 103 -8.36 -2.87 1.96
N ASP A 104 -9.48 -2.72 2.66
CA ASP A 104 -10.78 -2.40 2.06
C ASP A 104 -10.81 -0.96 1.50
N LEU A 105 -10.19 -0.01 2.21
CA LEU A 105 -10.00 1.36 1.74
C LEU A 105 -9.08 1.42 0.49
N GLU A 106 -7.97 0.69 0.50
CA GLU A 106 -7.05 0.58 -0.64
C GLU A 106 -7.73 0.02 -1.89
N LYS A 107 -8.60 -0.99 -1.71
CA LYS A 107 -9.43 -1.52 -2.80
C LYS A 107 -10.37 -0.46 -3.37
N GLN A 108 -11.04 0.31 -2.51
CA GLN A 108 -11.93 1.40 -2.95
C GLN A 108 -11.14 2.50 -3.68
N LYS A 109 -9.97 2.90 -3.16
CA LYS A 109 -9.07 3.86 -3.80
C LYS A 109 -8.66 3.39 -5.20
N PHE A 110 -8.32 2.11 -5.37
CA PHE A 110 -7.95 1.56 -6.67
C PHE A 110 -9.12 1.62 -7.66
N ILE A 111 -10.33 1.23 -7.25
CA ILE A 111 -11.53 1.30 -8.09
C ILE A 111 -11.81 2.74 -8.54
N LEU A 112 -11.75 3.70 -7.61
CA LEU A 112 -11.92 5.12 -7.93
C LEU A 112 -10.81 5.63 -8.85
N THR A 113 -9.58 5.18 -8.67
CA THR A 113 -8.46 5.53 -9.57
C THR A 113 -8.76 5.05 -10.99
N THR A 114 -9.21 3.81 -11.17
CA THR A 114 -9.59 3.28 -12.49
C THR A 114 -10.76 4.05 -13.10
N LYS A 115 -11.80 4.34 -12.30
CA LYS A 115 -12.95 5.14 -12.74
C LYS A 115 -12.53 6.54 -13.19
N TYR A 116 -11.67 7.19 -12.41
CA TYR A 116 -11.09 8.50 -12.75
C TYR A 116 -10.38 8.45 -14.10
N GLN A 117 -9.55 7.43 -14.33
CA GLN A 117 -8.79 7.28 -15.57
C GLN A 117 -9.71 7.08 -16.78
N ILE A 118 -10.75 6.24 -16.67
CA ILE A 118 -11.76 6.04 -17.73
C ILE A 118 -12.46 7.37 -18.07
N LEU A 119 -13.01 8.06 -17.06
CA LEU A 119 -13.70 9.34 -17.26
C LEU A 119 -12.78 10.38 -17.90
N ARG A 120 -11.50 10.41 -17.49
CA ARG A 120 -10.52 11.35 -18.04
C ARG A 120 -10.23 11.05 -19.51
N SER A 121 -10.11 9.78 -19.88
CA SER A 121 -9.94 9.38 -21.28
C SER A 121 -11.15 9.70 -22.14
N GLU A 122 -12.37 9.50 -21.63
CA GLU A 122 -13.60 9.88 -22.33
C GLU A 122 -13.66 11.38 -22.60
N ILE A 123 -13.32 12.22 -21.60
CA ILE A 123 -13.27 13.67 -21.78
C ILE A 123 -12.26 14.04 -22.87
N VAL A 124 -11.03 13.52 -22.81
CA VAL A 124 -9.99 13.84 -23.79
C VAL A 124 -10.40 13.42 -25.20
N GLY A 125 -10.93 12.20 -25.37
CA GLY A 125 -11.39 11.73 -26.69
C GLY A 125 -12.54 12.57 -27.26
N ASN A 126 -13.50 12.97 -26.42
CA ASN A 126 -14.61 13.82 -26.85
C ASN A 126 -14.19 15.27 -27.14
N GLU A 127 -13.19 15.81 -26.41
CA GLU A 127 -12.59 17.10 -26.70
C GLU A 127 -11.85 17.11 -28.05
N GLU A 128 -11.14 16.02 -28.39
CA GLU A 128 -10.49 15.85 -29.69
C GLU A 128 -11.51 15.74 -30.83
N LEU A 129 -12.54 14.92 -30.66
CA LEU A 129 -13.63 14.79 -31.63
C LEU A 129 -14.34 16.13 -31.88
N SER A 130 -14.59 16.89 -30.81
CA SER A 130 -15.19 18.23 -30.91
C SER A 130 -14.35 19.20 -31.75
N LYS A 131 -13.02 19.11 -31.68
CA LYS A 131 -12.12 19.96 -32.49
C LYS A 131 -12.21 19.58 -33.97
N HIS A 132 -12.23 18.28 -34.29
CA HIS A 132 -12.37 17.81 -35.67
C HIS A 132 -13.70 18.26 -36.30
N LEU A 133 -14.82 18.09 -35.59
CA LEU A 133 -16.16 18.44 -36.07
C LEU A 133 -16.38 19.94 -36.33
N ARG A 134 -15.62 20.83 -35.68
CA ARG A 134 -15.68 22.29 -35.96
C ARG A 134 -15.02 22.68 -37.28
N THR A 135 -14.24 21.78 -37.88
CA THR A 135 -13.46 22.03 -39.11
C THR A 135 -14.21 21.63 -40.38
N GLU A 136 -15.22 20.78 -40.25
CA GLU A 136 -16.11 20.37 -41.34
C GLU A 136 -17.41 21.20 -41.26
N GLU A 137 -17.86 21.76 -42.38
CA GLU A 137 -19.00 22.68 -42.41
C GLU A 137 -20.29 22.00 -41.90
N GLN A 138 -20.74 22.48 -40.73
CA GLN A 138 -21.97 22.20 -39.96
C GLN A 138 -22.05 20.90 -39.15
N PRO A 139 -22.24 21.05 -37.82
CA PRO A 139 -23.01 20.08 -37.06
C PRO A 139 -24.16 20.74 -36.28
N THR A 140 -25.39 20.34 -36.62
CA THR A 140 -26.59 20.46 -35.79
C THR A 140 -26.59 19.49 -34.58
N GLY A 141 -25.52 18.70 -34.40
CA GLY A 141 -25.37 17.68 -33.34
C GLY A 141 -24.55 18.08 -32.10
N GLY A 142 -24.17 19.36 -31.94
CA GLY A 142 -23.19 19.79 -30.92
C GLY A 142 -23.63 19.75 -29.45
N SER A 143 -24.92 19.84 -29.12
CA SER A 143 -25.39 19.99 -27.73
C SER A 143 -25.07 18.78 -26.85
N CYS A 144 -25.31 17.57 -27.37
CA CYS A 144 -25.19 16.33 -26.60
C CYS A 144 -23.74 16.00 -26.22
N LEU A 145 -22.76 16.38 -27.04
CA LEU A 145 -21.34 16.12 -26.76
C LEU A 145 -20.80 17.01 -25.64
N TYR A 146 -21.18 18.29 -25.62
CA TYR A 146 -20.79 19.21 -24.56
C TYR A 146 -21.45 18.85 -23.23
N GLU A 147 -22.73 18.51 -23.23
CA GLU A 147 -23.46 18.02 -22.04
C GLU A 147 -22.82 16.75 -21.45
N HIS A 148 -22.35 15.84 -22.31
CA HIS A 148 -21.66 14.64 -21.88
C HIS A 148 -20.28 14.94 -21.27
N ILE A 149 -19.49 15.83 -21.88
CA ILE A 149 -18.19 16.26 -21.30
C ILE A 149 -18.41 16.90 -19.92
N GLU A 150 -19.40 17.78 -19.77
CA GLU A 150 -19.74 18.40 -18.49
C GLU A 150 -20.11 17.36 -17.44
N THR A 151 -20.97 16.40 -17.79
CA THR A 151 -21.33 15.27 -16.92
C THR A 151 -20.10 14.46 -16.48
N CYS A 152 -19.20 14.14 -17.40
CA CYS A 152 -17.98 13.40 -17.06
C CYS A 152 -17.03 14.23 -16.18
N GLN A 153 -16.95 15.55 -16.36
CA GLN A 153 -16.16 16.45 -15.52
C GLN A 153 -16.70 16.50 -14.08
N GLU A 154 -18.02 16.57 -13.91
CA GLU A 154 -18.66 16.51 -12.58
C GLU A 154 -18.35 15.17 -11.88
N GLN A 155 -18.51 14.05 -12.59
CA GLN A 155 -18.20 12.73 -12.04
C GLN A 155 -16.71 12.59 -11.69
N LEU A 156 -15.82 13.16 -12.50
CA LEU A 156 -14.38 13.14 -12.26
C LEU A 156 -14.02 13.96 -11.01
N SER A 157 -14.66 15.10 -10.79
CA SER A 157 -14.51 15.92 -9.59
C SER A 157 -14.96 15.15 -8.33
N THR A 158 -16.13 14.54 -8.38
CA THR A 158 -16.64 13.68 -7.29
C THR A 158 -15.69 12.54 -6.99
N CYS A 159 -15.23 11.83 -8.02
CA CYS A 159 -14.30 10.72 -7.89
C CYS A 159 -12.99 11.15 -7.22
N LYS A 160 -12.46 12.33 -7.60
CA LYS A 160 -11.25 12.90 -6.98
C LYS A 160 -11.46 13.23 -5.50
N ASN A 161 -12.60 13.83 -5.16
CA ASN A 161 -12.92 14.20 -3.78
C ASN A 161 -13.08 12.95 -2.89
N GLU A 162 -13.77 11.91 -3.38
CA GLU A 162 -13.91 10.64 -2.69
C GLU A 162 -12.56 9.93 -2.49
N MET A 163 -11.72 9.93 -3.53
CA MET A 163 -10.38 9.35 -3.46
C MET A 163 -9.51 10.05 -2.40
N ASN A 164 -9.58 11.39 -2.32
CA ASN A 164 -8.85 12.14 -1.29
C ASN A 164 -9.31 11.81 0.13
N LYS A 165 -10.62 11.63 0.34
CA LYS A 165 -11.15 11.19 1.65
C LYS A 165 -10.60 9.83 2.05
N ILE A 166 -10.65 8.86 1.14
CA ILE A 166 -10.12 7.51 1.37
C ILE A 166 -8.61 7.54 1.66
N ILE A 167 -7.84 8.39 0.96
CA ILE A 167 -6.41 8.57 1.24
C ILE A 167 -6.19 9.08 2.67
N ASN A 168 -6.97 10.06 3.12
CA ASN A 168 -6.89 10.55 4.49
C ASN A 168 -7.25 9.46 5.49
N ASP A 169 -8.33 8.71 5.26
CA ASP A 169 -8.74 7.60 6.13
C ASP A 169 -7.63 6.52 6.22
N ILE A 170 -6.99 6.18 5.09
CA ILE A 170 -5.84 5.25 5.08
C ILE A 170 -4.70 5.80 5.93
N ASN A 171 -4.34 7.07 5.76
CA ASN A 171 -3.25 7.69 6.51
C ASN A 171 -3.54 7.71 8.01
N GLU A 172 -4.77 8.06 8.42
CA GLU A 172 -5.18 8.01 9.83
C GLU A 172 -5.01 6.59 10.41
N LYS A 173 -5.45 5.56 9.68
CA LYS A 173 -5.27 4.16 10.11
C LYS A 173 -3.82 3.69 10.13
N LEU A 174 -2.99 4.19 9.22
CA LEU A 174 -1.55 3.91 9.25
C LEU A 174 -0.89 4.57 10.46
N GLU A 175 -1.26 5.82 10.78
CA GLU A 175 -0.75 6.49 11.97
C GLU A 175 -1.21 5.81 13.26
N GLU A 176 -2.46 5.36 13.37
CA GLU A 176 -2.94 4.53 14.50
C GLU A 176 -1.99 3.33 14.74
N LEU A 177 -1.65 2.58 13.69
CA LEU A 177 -0.72 1.45 13.79
C LEU A 177 0.71 1.88 14.15
N ARG A 178 1.19 3.02 13.66
CA ARG A 178 2.53 3.54 14.00
C ARG A 178 2.62 3.93 15.48
N TYR A 179 1.58 4.55 16.02
CA TYR A 179 1.50 4.89 17.45
C TYR A 179 1.52 3.63 18.30
N GLU A 180 0.67 2.64 17.99
CA GLU A 180 0.61 1.37 18.73
C GLU A 180 1.94 0.60 18.67
N LEU A 181 2.61 0.57 17.51
CA LEU A 181 3.93 -0.05 17.37
C LEU A 181 5.00 0.63 18.24
N THR A 182 4.99 1.97 18.26
CA THR A 182 5.96 2.76 19.05
C THR A 182 5.75 2.54 20.54
N GLU A 183 4.49 2.49 20.99
CA GLU A 183 4.14 2.24 22.38
C GLU A 183 4.63 0.87 22.85
N LEU A 184 4.42 -0.19 22.05
CA LEU A 184 4.91 -1.53 22.38
C LEU A 184 6.44 -1.60 22.43
N ASN A 185 7.13 -0.95 21.49
CA ASN A 185 8.59 -0.94 21.48
C ASN A 185 9.17 -0.22 22.71
N ALA A 186 8.51 0.83 23.20
CA ALA A 186 8.90 1.57 24.41
C ALA A 186 8.66 0.77 25.72
N GLN A 187 7.75 -0.20 25.71
CA GLN A 187 7.42 -1.03 26.87
C GLN A 187 8.34 -2.24 27.04
N THR A 188 9.16 -2.59 26.05
CA THR A 188 10.19 -3.63 26.15
C THR A 188 11.37 -3.11 27.00
N PRO A 189 11.59 -3.59 28.24
CA PRO A 189 12.74 -3.18 29.02
C PRO A 189 14.00 -3.78 28.39
N GLN A 190 15.04 -2.97 28.20
CA GLN A 190 16.39 -3.51 28.09
C GLN A 190 16.67 -4.29 29.38
N GLU A 191 16.79 -5.61 29.31
CA GLU A 191 17.33 -6.39 30.42
C GLU A 191 18.75 -5.89 30.71
N GLU A 192 18.87 -5.00 31.70
CA GLU A 192 20.15 -4.71 32.33
C GLU A 192 20.71 -6.03 32.85
N ILE A 193 21.75 -6.52 32.17
CA ILE A 193 22.60 -7.61 32.64
C ILE A 193 23.18 -7.17 33.99
N LYS A 194 22.54 -7.58 35.09
CA LYS A 194 23.13 -7.51 36.43
C LYS A 194 24.30 -8.48 36.47
N VAL A 195 25.50 -7.95 36.22
CA VAL A 195 26.75 -8.61 36.56
C VAL A 195 26.82 -8.71 38.09
N THR A 196 26.37 -9.84 38.64
CA THR A 196 26.60 -10.19 40.04
C THR A 196 28.07 -10.57 40.21
N GLY A 197 28.91 -9.58 40.49
CA GLY A 197 30.24 -9.81 41.04
C GLY A 197 30.13 -10.19 42.51
N GLN A 198 30.17 -11.49 42.82
CA GLN A 198 30.53 -11.99 44.14
C GLN A 198 31.98 -11.62 44.43
N CYS A 199 32.23 -10.86 45.50
CA CYS A 199 33.56 -10.74 46.09
C CYS A 199 33.45 -11.10 47.58
N SER A 200 34.07 -12.23 47.93
CA SER A 200 34.05 -12.82 49.27
C SER A 200 34.98 -12.08 50.25
N HIS A 201 34.53 -12.02 51.50
CA HIS A 201 35.26 -11.51 52.66
C HIS A 201 36.58 -12.24 52.98
N ALA A 202 37.58 -11.48 53.40
CA ALA A 202 38.50 -11.75 54.52
C ALA A 202 39.04 -10.38 54.96
N GLY A 203 38.93 -9.88 56.19
CA GLY A 203 38.97 -10.55 57.48
C GLY A 203 40.41 -10.65 57.95
N HIS A 204 41.00 -9.56 58.46
CA HIS A 204 42.03 -9.60 59.50
C HIS A 204 42.30 -8.22 60.12
N ASP A 205 41.93 -8.09 61.39
CA ASP A 205 42.51 -7.14 62.35
C ASP A 205 44.02 -7.37 62.50
N HIS A 206 44.78 -6.27 62.68
CA HIS A 206 45.75 -6.18 63.77
C HIS A 206 46.22 -4.73 64.02
N ASP A 207 46.24 -4.40 65.31
CA ASP A 207 46.88 -3.27 65.99
C ASP A 207 48.29 -2.91 65.50
N HIS A 208 48.67 -1.62 65.56
CA HIS A 208 49.49 -1.03 66.64
C HIS A 208 50.20 0.28 66.24
N HIS A 209 50.22 1.21 67.22
CA HIS A 209 51.25 2.21 67.55
C HIS A 209 51.40 3.51 66.72
N HIS A 210 51.22 4.69 67.35
CA HIS A 210 52.25 5.55 67.99
C HIS A 210 53.35 5.95 66.98
N HIS A 211 53.59 7.22 66.64
CA HIS A 211 53.58 8.48 67.38
C HIS A 211 53.30 9.62 66.40
#